data_AF-A0A259J9J1-F1
#
_entry.id   AF-A0A259J9J1-F1
#
_cell.length_a   1.000
_cell.length_b   1.000
_cell.length_c   1.000
_cell.angle_alpha   90.00
_cell.angle_beta   90.00
_cell.angle_gamma   90.00
#
_symmetry.space_group_name_H-M   'P 1'
#
loop_
_entity.id
_entity.type
_entity.pdbx_description
1 polymer ?
#
loop_
_entity_poly.entity_id
_entity_poly.type
_entity_poly.pdbx_seq_one_letter_code
_entity_poly.pdbx_strand_id
1 'polypeptide(L)'
;MCRCTGYVGIVRAIRSVIAERKARGAAPRADVRTALGPVGSGHAGAFAGGADKAGAPAAKIAAPVPRAAGSRETAKLDADFVPQTSFPQSFVVAHPVDVVWDFFGRVDEVAACLPGASLVGTPTPEHVEGQIRVKVGPMVAEFQGVADISRDDARHAGRISGSGRDTRSNSATRGLIGYTLTPVEDGRATRVDVSIGYTLTGMLAQFGRSGLVQDIAGRLVSAFVQNLEARLGQGEGAPAAPVVTELNAGSLVYSVILSRLKELWRRITG
;
A
#
# COMPACT_ATOMS: atom_id res chain seq x y z
N MET A 1 -25.45 -17.67 8.94
CA MET A 1 -25.93 -16.26 8.94
C MET A 1 -26.83 -16.05 7.73
N CYS A 2 -28.12 -15.80 7.97
CA CYS A 2 -29.12 -15.61 6.92
C CYS A 2 -28.83 -14.34 6.09
N ARG A 3 -28.86 -14.47 4.77
CA ARG A 3 -28.78 -13.39 3.77
C ARG A 3 -29.82 -12.26 3.95
N CYS A 4 -30.81 -12.44 4.82
CA CYS A 4 -31.90 -11.48 5.06
C CYS A 4 -31.50 -10.26 5.89
N THR A 5 -30.45 -10.33 6.72
CA THR A 5 -30.04 -9.19 7.56
C THR A 5 -29.32 -8.09 6.76
N GLY A 6 -28.60 -8.46 5.70
CA GLY A 6 -27.89 -7.51 4.83
C GLY A 6 -28.84 -6.59 4.06
N TYR A 7 -29.94 -7.13 3.52
CA TYR A 7 -30.92 -6.35 2.77
C TYR A 7 -31.63 -5.31 3.64
N VAL A 8 -31.98 -5.67 4.88
CA VAL A 8 -32.59 -4.74 5.84
C VAL A 8 -31.65 -3.57 6.18
N GLY A 9 -30.34 -3.83 6.28
CA GLY A 9 -29.32 -2.78 6.47
C GLY A 9 -29.28 -1.78 5.32
N ILE A 10 -29.29 -2.26 4.07
CA ILE A 10 -29.31 -1.41 2.87
C ILE A 10 -30.58 -0.56 2.81
N VAL A 11 -31.75 -1.15 3.08
CA VAL A 11 -33.03 -0.42 3.07
C VAL A 11 -33.07 0.66 4.16
N ARG A 12 -32.51 0.40 5.35
CA ARG A 12 -32.41 1.40 6.42
C ARG A 12 -31.50 2.56 6.04
N ALA A 13 -30.35 2.28 5.42
CA ALA A 13 -29.42 3.31 4.95
C ALA A 13 -30.06 4.23 3.89
N ILE A 14 -30.74 3.65 2.90
CA ILE A 14 -31.44 4.42 1.85
C ILE A 14 -32.54 5.31 2.46
N ARG A 15 -33.33 4.77 3.39
CA ARG A 15 -34.40 5.53 4.06
C ARG A 15 -33.85 6.70 4.89
N SER A 16 -32.72 6.51 5.57
CA SER A 16 -32.04 7.57 6.33
C SER A 16 -31.65 8.75 5.43
N VAL A 17 -31.03 8.49 4.28
CA VAL A 17 -30.63 9.53 3.31
C VAL A 17 -31.83 10.26 2.73
N ILE A 18 -32.93 9.55 2.44
CA ILE A 18 -34.16 10.17 1.94
C ILE A 18 -34.77 11.10 3.00
N ALA A 19 -34.81 10.67 4.26
CA ALA A 19 -35.33 11.48 5.37
C ALA A 19 -34.48 12.73 5.59
N GLU A 20 -33.15 12.61 5.57
CA GLU A 20 -32.21 13.73 5.72
C GLU A 20 -32.31 14.74 4.55
N ARG A 21 -32.54 14.26 3.31
CA ARG A 21 -32.81 15.14 2.17
C ARG A 21 -34.13 15.89 2.31
N LYS A 22 -35.18 15.21 2.79
CA LYS A 22 -36.49 15.82 3.02
C LYS A 22 -36.43 16.87 4.14
N ALA A 23 -35.70 16.58 5.22
CA ALA A 23 -35.47 17.53 6.32
C ALA A 23 -34.73 18.79 5.87
N ARG A 24 -33.83 18.67 4.88
CA ARG A 24 -33.12 19.80 4.26
C ARG A 24 -33.95 20.56 3.20
N GLY A 25 -35.24 20.25 3.05
CA GLY A 25 -36.11 20.93 2.08
C GLY A 25 -35.70 20.71 0.62
N ALA A 26 -34.89 19.69 0.33
CA ALA A 26 -34.45 19.40 -1.03
C ALA A 26 -35.64 18.84 -1.82
N ALA A 27 -36.25 19.67 -2.67
CA ALA A 27 -37.30 19.23 -3.59
C ALA A 27 -36.74 18.14 -4.52
N PRO A 28 -37.53 17.09 -4.84
CA PRO A 28 -37.19 16.21 -5.95
C PRO A 28 -36.99 17.07 -7.19
N ARG A 29 -35.83 16.98 -7.83
CA ARG A 29 -35.68 17.54 -9.18
C ARG A 29 -36.65 16.76 -10.08
N ALA A 30 -37.77 17.38 -10.40
CA ALA A 30 -38.68 16.88 -11.41
C ALA A 30 -37.90 16.81 -12.73
N ASP A 31 -37.97 15.62 -13.32
CA ASP A 31 -37.62 15.33 -14.70
C ASP A 31 -36.14 15.45 -15.12
N VAL A 32 -35.33 14.47 -14.68
CA VAL A 32 -34.01 14.21 -15.29
C VAL A 32 -34.15 13.43 -16.61
N ARG A 33 -35.36 12.98 -16.98
CA ARG A 33 -35.58 12.16 -18.18
C ARG A 33 -35.76 13.00 -19.44
N THR A 34 -36.23 14.25 -19.35
CA THR A 34 -36.21 15.20 -20.49
C THR A 34 -34.88 15.95 -20.63
N ALA A 35 -34.08 16.10 -19.56
CA ALA A 35 -32.84 16.87 -19.61
C ALA A 35 -31.65 16.11 -20.22
N LEU A 36 -31.70 14.78 -20.23
CA LEU A 36 -30.69 13.95 -20.88
C LEU A 36 -31.34 13.35 -22.13
N GLY A 37 -31.18 14.04 -23.27
CA GLY A 37 -31.50 13.45 -24.57
C GLY A 37 -30.77 12.10 -24.76
N PRO A 38 -31.19 11.29 -25.74
CA PRO A 38 -30.56 9.99 -25.99
C PRO A 38 -29.05 10.19 -26.16
N VAL A 39 -28.26 9.52 -25.32
CA VAL A 39 -26.80 9.58 -25.42
C VAL A 39 -26.39 8.93 -26.74
N GLY A 40 -25.81 9.72 -27.65
CA GLY A 40 -25.06 9.19 -28.79
C GLY A 40 -25.60 9.43 -30.21
N SER A 41 -26.22 10.56 -30.53
CA SER A 41 -26.57 10.86 -31.95
C SER A 41 -26.09 12.21 -32.51
N GLY A 42 -25.32 13.01 -31.77
CA GLY A 42 -24.62 14.17 -32.34
C GLY A 42 -25.51 15.28 -32.94
N HIS A 43 -26.82 15.28 -32.69
CA HIS A 43 -27.78 16.23 -33.27
C HIS A 43 -28.58 17.02 -32.21
N ALA A 44 -27.93 17.44 -31.11
CA ALA A 44 -28.57 18.37 -30.18
C ALA A 44 -28.57 19.78 -30.78
N GLY A 45 -29.74 20.22 -31.28
CA GLY A 45 -29.97 21.60 -31.69
C GLY A 45 -29.94 22.56 -30.50
N ALA A 46 -29.43 23.78 -30.73
CA ALA A 46 -29.35 24.83 -29.72
C ALA A 46 -30.76 25.19 -29.21
N PHE A 47 -31.00 24.98 -27.91
CA PHE A 47 -32.18 25.50 -27.25
C PHE A 47 -32.01 27.01 -27.01
N ALA A 48 -32.77 27.81 -27.76
CA ALA A 48 -33.05 29.20 -27.44
C ALA A 48 -34.12 29.24 -26.33
N GLY A 49 -33.70 29.50 -25.10
CA GLY A 49 -34.60 29.77 -23.97
C GLY A 49 -34.92 31.26 -23.90
N GLY A 50 -36.22 31.59 -23.99
CA GLY A 50 -36.77 32.94 -24.03
C GLY A 50 -36.48 33.79 -22.79
N ALA A 51 -36.49 35.10 -23.03
CA ALA A 51 -36.28 36.14 -22.03
C ALA A 51 -37.52 36.34 -21.16
N ASP A 52 -37.39 36.10 -19.87
CA ASP A 52 -38.23 36.73 -18.85
C ASP A 52 -37.36 37.61 -17.95
N LYS A 53 -37.64 38.92 -17.99
CA LYS A 53 -37.04 39.94 -17.15
C LYS A 53 -37.67 39.86 -15.75
N ALA A 54 -36.88 39.50 -14.75
CA ALA A 54 -37.11 39.93 -13.37
C ALA A 54 -35.75 40.19 -12.71
N GLY A 55 -35.50 41.48 -12.40
CA GLY A 55 -34.27 41.93 -11.77
C GLY A 55 -34.18 41.49 -10.31
N ALA A 56 -33.02 40.98 -9.93
CA ALA A 56 -32.55 40.91 -8.55
C ALA A 56 -31.03 41.22 -8.55
N PRO A 57 -30.51 41.97 -7.57
CA PRO A 57 -29.18 42.54 -7.64
C PRO A 57 -28.09 41.48 -7.49
N ALA A 58 -26.99 41.70 -8.21
CA ALA A 58 -25.80 40.85 -8.24
C ALA A 58 -25.15 40.79 -6.85
N ALA A 59 -25.31 39.67 -6.15
CA ALA A 59 -24.43 39.28 -5.06
C ALA A 59 -23.07 38.88 -5.66
N LYS A 60 -22.00 39.57 -5.26
CA LYS A 60 -20.62 39.30 -5.66
C LYS A 60 -20.28 37.84 -5.37
N ILE A 61 -20.01 37.06 -6.42
CA ILE A 61 -19.43 35.72 -6.30
C ILE A 61 -17.99 35.92 -5.82
N ALA A 62 -17.77 35.67 -4.53
CA ALA A 62 -16.42 35.51 -3.99
C ALA A 62 -15.73 34.35 -4.72
N ALA A 63 -14.47 34.56 -5.09
CA ALA A 63 -13.62 33.55 -5.72
C ALA A 63 -13.71 32.22 -4.96
N PRO A 64 -13.69 31.06 -5.64
CA PRO A 64 -13.71 29.78 -4.96
C PRO A 64 -12.44 29.69 -4.11
N VAL A 65 -12.63 29.72 -2.79
CA VAL A 65 -11.62 29.36 -1.82
C VAL A 65 -11.10 27.98 -2.23
N PRO A 66 -9.79 27.78 -2.47
CA PRO A 66 -9.27 26.45 -2.71
C PRO A 66 -9.68 25.62 -1.50
N ARG A 67 -10.54 24.63 -1.75
CA ARG A 67 -10.92 23.63 -0.75
C ARG A 67 -9.60 23.05 -0.26
N ALA A 68 -9.20 23.47 0.94
CA ALA A 68 -8.06 22.93 1.64
C ALA A 68 -8.14 21.42 1.47
N ALA A 69 -7.08 20.84 0.89
CA ALA A 69 -6.90 19.41 0.85
C ALA A 69 -7.16 18.93 2.27
N GLY A 70 -8.30 18.26 2.47
CA GLY A 70 -8.61 17.67 3.75
C GLY A 70 -7.41 16.82 4.09
N SER A 71 -6.70 17.21 5.14
CA SER A 71 -5.69 16.40 5.82
C SER A 71 -6.32 15.02 5.96
N ARG A 72 -5.91 14.13 5.07
CA ARG A 72 -6.57 12.87 4.85
C ARG A 72 -6.06 11.99 5.97
N GLU A 73 -6.72 12.10 7.11
CA GLU A 73 -6.50 11.29 8.30
C GLU A 73 -6.20 9.88 7.83
N THR A 74 -4.94 9.54 8.00
CA THR A 74 -4.33 8.30 7.58
C THR A 74 -4.90 7.26 8.50
N ALA A 75 -6.01 6.66 8.04
CA ALA A 75 -6.81 5.75 8.82
C ALA A 75 -5.91 4.66 9.40
N LYS A 76 -5.67 4.77 10.72
CA LYS A 76 -5.23 3.68 11.59
C LYS A 76 -6.00 2.44 11.17
N LEU A 77 -5.32 1.34 10.91
CA LEU A 77 -6.05 0.11 10.61
C LEU A 77 -6.98 -0.21 11.76
N ASP A 78 -8.26 -0.44 11.44
CA ASP A 78 -9.23 -0.91 12.42
C ASP A 78 -8.64 -2.15 13.11
N ALA A 79 -8.78 -2.24 14.44
CA ALA A 79 -8.19 -3.33 15.23
C ALA A 79 -8.61 -4.73 14.71
N ASP A 80 -9.79 -4.81 14.08
CA ASP A 80 -10.38 -6.02 13.52
C ASP A 80 -10.01 -6.29 12.06
N PHE A 81 -9.00 -5.59 11.50
CA PHE A 81 -8.58 -5.83 10.12
C PHE A 81 -8.07 -7.27 9.93
N VAL A 82 -8.77 -8.01 9.07
CA VAL A 82 -8.35 -9.34 8.60
C VAL A 82 -7.78 -9.22 7.18
N PRO A 83 -6.51 -9.60 6.97
CA PRO A 83 -5.91 -9.64 5.63
C PRO A 83 -6.65 -10.59 4.69
N GLN A 84 -6.82 -10.20 3.42
CA GLN A 84 -7.36 -11.10 2.38
C GLN A 84 -6.38 -12.21 2.00
N THR A 85 -5.08 -11.93 2.11
CA THR A 85 -4.02 -12.89 1.81
C THR A 85 -2.95 -12.78 2.88
N SER A 86 -2.45 -13.91 3.35
CA SER A 86 -1.34 -13.97 4.28
C SER A 86 -0.39 -15.11 3.95
N PHE A 87 0.89 -14.92 4.20
CA PHE A 87 1.89 -15.96 4.06
C PHE A 87 3.03 -15.75 5.08
N PRO A 88 3.61 -16.83 5.60
CA PRO A 88 4.79 -16.76 6.46
C PRO A 88 6.07 -16.61 5.64
N GLN A 89 7.09 -16.02 6.25
CA GLN A 89 8.49 -15.96 5.80
C GLN A 89 9.40 -16.12 7.01
N SER A 90 10.60 -16.64 6.81
CA SER A 90 11.62 -16.66 7.85
C SER A 90 13.00 -16.48 7.27
N PHE A 91 13.89 -15.89 8.06
CA PHE A 91 15.30 -15.73 7.72
C PHE A 91 16.15 -15.77 8.99
N VAL A 92 17.46 -15.95 8.81
CA VAL A 92 18.43 -15.96 9.90
C VAL A 92 19.37 -14.78 9.71
N VAL A 93 19.68 -14.11 10.82
CA VAL A 93 20.65 -13.02 10.91
C VAL A 93 21.81 -13.47 11.78
N ALA A 94 23.05 -13.30 11.34
CA ALA A 94 24.27 -13.77 12.00
C ALA A 94 24.71 -12.90 13.19
N HIS A 95 23.74 -12.45 13.98
CA HIS A 95 23.95 -11.61 15.15
C HIS A 95 23.06 -12.07 16.33
N PRO A 96 23.47 -11.82 17.60
CA PRO A 96 22.68 -12.14 18.77
C PRO A 96 21.32 -11.44 18.81
N VAL A 97 20.33 -12.07 19.46
CA VAL A 97 18.93 -11.60 19.45
C VAL A 97 18.76 -10.18 19.97
N ASP A 98 19.49 -9.79 21.02
CA ASP A 98 19.40 -8.45 21.60
C ASP A 98 19.88 -7.38 20.60
N VAL A 99 20.96 -7.66 19.87
CA VAL A 99 21.51 -6.75 18.85
C VAL A 99 20.53 -6.57 17.69
N VAL A 100 19.94 -7.66 17.22
CA VAL A 100 18.94 -7.62 16.13
C VAL A 100 17.66 -6.94 16.62
N TRP A 101 17.23 -7.21 17.84
CA TRP A 101 16.06 -6.57 18.46
C TRP A 101 16.25 -5.06 18.58
N ASP A 102 17.39 -4.60 19.08
CA ASP A 102 17.70 -3.17 19.19
C ASP A 102 17.76 -2.49 17.81
N PHE A 103 18.30 -3.18 16.80
CA PHE A 103 18.27 -2.69 15.42
C PHE A 103 16.82 -2.53 14.91
N PHE A 104 15.94 -3.48 15.19
CA PHE A 104 14.52 -3.38 14.79
C PHE A 104 13.78 -2.21 15.45
N GLY A 105 14.32 -1.65 16.55
CA GLY A 105 13.82 -0.42 17.16
C GLY A 105 14.22 0.87 16.44
N ARG A 106 15.27 0.83 15.61
CA ARG A 106 15.78 1.97 14.86
C ARG A 106 15.08 2.02 13.50
N VAL A 107 13.85 2.54 13.53
CA VAL A 107 12.89 2.50 12.40
C VAL A 107 13.48 3.10 11.12
N ASP A 108 14.28 4.14 11.24
CA ASP A 108 14.99 4.79 10.14
C ASP A 108 16.04 3.88 9.50
N GLU A 109 16.84 3.19 10.32
CA GLU A 109 17.83 2.22 9.83
C GLU A 109 17.18 1.00 9.20
N VAL A 110 16.10 0.49 9.81
CA VAL A 110 15.30 -0.62 9.27
C VAL A 110 14.68 -0.25 7.93
N ALA A 111 14.07 0.94 7.82
CA ALA A 111 13.49 1.43 6.58
C ALA A 111 14.55 1.54 5.47
N ALA A 112 15.77 1.96 5.82
CA ALA A 112 16.89 2.06 4.88
C ALA A 112 17.45 0.70 4.42
N CYS A 113 17.07 -0.41 5.06
CA CYS A 113 17.34 -1.76 4.56
C CYS A 113 16.34 -2.23 3.49
N LEU A 114 15.18 -1.59 3.38
CA LEU A 114 14.14 -1.97 2.42
C LEU A 114 14.43 -1.32 1.05
N PRO A 115 14.65 -2.09 -0.01
CA PRO A 115 14.93 -1.54 -1.32
C PRO A 115 13.71 -0.78 -1.88
N GLY A 116 13.96 0.41 -2.42
CA GLY A 116 12.92 1.30 -2.92
C GLY A 116 12.08 1.99 -1.84
N ALA A 117 12.37 1.78 -0.55
CA ALA A 117 11.71 2.50 0.53
C ALA A 117 12.37 3.87 0.76
N SER A 118 11.56 4.87 1.10
CA SER A 118 12.03 6.17 1.54
C SER A 118 11.04 6.75 2.56
N LEU A 119 11.55 7.46 3.54
CA LEU A 119 10.75 8.09 4.59
C LEU A 119 10.23 9.44 4.12
N VAL A 120 8.98 9.74 4.46
CA VAL A 120 8.31 11.01 4.18
C VAL A 120 8.08 11.69 5.52
N GLY A 121 9.17 12.20 6.10
CA GLY A 121 9.16 12.81 7.44
C GLY A 121 10.11 12.12 8.43
N THR A 122 10.09 12.59 9.67
CA THR A 122 10.87 11.98 10.76
C THR A 122 10.05 10.85 11.40
N PRO A 123 10.53 9.59 11.38
CA PRO A 123 9.82 8.49 12.01
C PRO A 123 9.87 8.60 13.54
N THR A 124 8.86 8.05 14.19
CA THR A 124 8.89 7.75 15.62
C THR A 124 8.99 6.23 15.83
N PRO A 125 9.29 5.76 17.05
CA PRO A 125 9.32 4.32 17.33
C PRO A 125 7.99 3.59 17.05
N GLU A 126 6.87 4.32 17.10
CA GLU A 126 5.52 3.76 16.97
C GLU A 126 4.84 4.15 15.66
N HIS A 127 5.39 5.09 14.88
CA HIS A 127 4.74 5.61 13.69
C HIS A 127 5.75 6.01 12.60
N VAL A 128 5.43 5.65 11.36
CA VAL A 128 6.25 5.99 10.20
C VAL A 128 5.39 6.41 9.02
N GLU A 129 5.81 7.48 8.37
CA GLU A 129 5.28 7.93 7.09
C GLU A 129 6.35 7.71 6.02
N GLY A 130 5.95 7.16 4.87
CA GLY A 130 6.93 6.76 3.86
C GLY A 130 6.33 6.39 2.53
N GLN A 131 7.21 6.02 1.63
CA GLN A 131 6.86 5.49 0.32
C GLN A 131 7.73 4.30 -0.02
N ILE A 132 7.18 3.36 -0.78
CA ILE A 132 7.90 2.21 -1.34
C ILE A 132 7.65 2.12 -2.83
N ARG A 133 8.74 2.07 -3.61
CA ARG A 133 8.72 1.94 -5.05
C ARG A 133 9.29 0.59 -5.47
N VAL A 134 8.49 -0.22 -6.14
CA VAL A 134 8.86 -1.56 -6.59
C VAL A 134 8.65 -1.69 -8.09
N LYS A 135 9.67 -2.19 -8.80
CA LYS A 135 9.61 -2.40 -10.25
C LYS A 135 9.52 -3.88 -10.58
N VAL A 136 8.47 -4.25 -11.30
CA VAL A 136 8.15 -5.63 -11.66
C VAL A 136 7.84 -5.68 -13.15
N GLY A 137 8.85 -6.07 -13.95
CA GLY A 137 8.74 -6.08 -15.40
C GLY A 137 8.38 -4.69 -15.96
N PRO A 138 7.33 -4.57 -16.80
CA PRO A 138 6.89 -3.27 -17.33
C PRO A 138 6.12 -2.43 -16.29
N MET A 139 5.83 -2.98 -15.12
CA MET A 139 5.03 -2.30 -14.10
C MET A 139 5.93 -1.69 -13.02
N VAL A 140 5.52 -0.52 -12.55
CA VAL A 140 6.12 0.15 -11.39
C VAL A 140 4.98 0.42 -10.42
N ALA A 141 5.09 -0.11 -9.21
CA ALA A 141 4.18 0.21 -8.13
C ALA A 141 4.88 1.20 -7.21
N GLU A 142 4.19 2.28 -6.86
CA GLU A 142 4.69 3.26 -5.91
C GLU A 142 3.60 3.51 -4.88
N PHE A 143 3.80 3.02 -3.66
CA PHE A 143 2.83 3.19 -2.58
C PHE A 143 3.36 4.24 -1.62
N GLN A 144 2.58 5.30 -1.43
CA GLN A 144 2.77 6.27 -0.36
C GLN A 144 1.81 5.95 0.78
N GLY A 145 2.29 5.91 2.01
CA GLY A 145 1.53 5.36 3.11
C GLY A 145 2.10 5.66 4.48
N VAL A 146 1.41 5.11 5.47
CA VAL A 146 1.82 5.17 6.87
C VAL A 146 1.76 3.79 7.50
N ALA A 147 2.53 3.60 8.55
CA ALA A 147 2.44 2.41 9.39
C ALA A 147 2.61 2.77 10.86
N ASP A 148 1.87 2.05 11.69
CA ASP A 148 2.03 2.03 13.13
C ASP A 148 2.80 0.77 13.55
N ILE A 149 3.66 0.90 14.55
CA ILE A 149 4.56 -0.13 15.04
C ILE A 149 4.28 -0.35 16.52
N SER A 150 4.13 -1.61 16.92
CA SER A 150 4.00 -2.04 18.31
C SER A 150 5.03 -3.13 18.60
N ARG A 151 5.69 -3.04 19.73
CA ARG A 151 6.76 -3.96 20.15
C ARG A 151 6.48 -4.49 21.55
N ASP A 152 6.83 -5.76 21.76
CA ASP A 152 6.81 -6.46 23.03
C ASP A 152 8.23 -6.95 23.31
N ASP A 153 8.96 -6.19 24.13
CA ASP A 153 10.35 -6.47 24.48
C ASP A 153 10.50 -7.81 25.22
N ALA A 154 9.51 -8.18 26.05
CA ALA A 154 9.57 -9.42 26.82
C ALA A 154 9.48 -10.67 25.93
N ARG A 155 8.84 -10.55 24.76
CA ARG A 155 8.65 -11.65 23.81
C ARG A 155 9.53 -11.55 22.57
N HIS A 156 10.35 -10.50 22.45
CA HIS A 156 11.04 -10.14 21.21
C HIS A 156 10.12 -10.24 19.99
N ALA A 157 8.90 -9.71 20.12
CA ALA A 157 7.86 -9.81 19.13
C ALA A 157 7.28 -8.43 18.81
N GLY A 158 6.93 -8.19 17.55
CA GLY A 158 6.34 -6.93 17.14
C GLY A 158 5.29 -7.07 16.06
N ARG A 159 4.54 -5.99 15.87
CA ARG A 159 3.45 -5.87 14.92
C ARG A 159 3.53 -4.54 14.22
N ILE A 160 3.43 -4.57 12.90
CA ILE A 160 3.41 -3.38 12.04
C ILE A 160 2.09 -3.41 11.28
N SER A 161 1.30 -2.36 11.41
CA SER A 161 0.03 -2.20 10.70
C SER A 161 0.08 -0.94 9.86
N GLY A 162 -0.08 -1.05 8.54
CA GLY A 162 0.02 0.12 7.66
C GLY A 162 -0.90 0.11 6.46
N SER A 163 -1.12 1.30 5.90
CA SER A 163 -1.89 1.48 4.68
C SER A 163 -1.13 2.34 3.69
N GLY A 164 -1.31 2.04 2.40
CA GLY A 164 -0.62 2.75 1.33
C GLY A 164 -1.50 2.89 0.10
N ARG A 165 -1.24 3.93 -0.69
CA ARG A 165 -1.93 4.20 -1.95
C ARG A 165 -0.94 4.46 -3.08
N ASP A 166 -1.26 3.91 -4.23
CA ASP A 166 -0.64 4.24 -5.51
C ASP A 166 -1.64 5.08 -6.31
N THR A 167 -1.35 6.37 -6.46
CA THR A 167 -2.22 7.30 -7.19
C THR A 167 -2.24 7.02 -8.68
N ARG A 168 -1.15 6.49 -9.24
CA ARG A 168 -0.97 6.28 -10.68
C ARG A 168 -1.78 5.09 -11.18
N SER A 169 -1.84 4.02 -10.40
CA SER A 169 -2.65 2.84 -10.70
C SER A 169 -4.01 2.84 -10.03
N ASN A 170 -4.35 3.91 -9.28
CA ASN A 170 -5.54 3.99 -8.44
C ASN A 170 -5.72 2.74 -7.56
N SER A 171 -4.61 2.29 -6.94
CA SER A 171 -4.57 1.11 -6.10
C SER A 171 -4.35 1.49 -4.65
N ALA A 172 -4.87 0.68 -3.74
CA ALA A 172 -4.67 0.86 -2.30
C ALA A 172 -4.38 -0.48 -1.64
N THR A 173 -3.44 -0.47 -0.70
CA THR A 173 -3.02 -1.61 0.09
C THR A 173 -3.23 -1.34 1.57
N ARG A 174 -3.63 -2.39 2.29
CA ARG A 174 -3.67 -2.44 3.74
C ARG A 174 -2.90 -3.68 4.17
N GLY A 175 -1.98 -3.52 5.11
CA GLY A 175 -1.02 -4.54 5.49
C GLY A 175 -0.93 -4.71 7.00
N LEU A 176 -0.63 -5.94 7.37
CA LEU A 176 -0.32 -6.34 8.72
C LEU A 176 0.91 -7.25 8.67
N ILE A 177 1.96 -6.87 9.38
CA ILE A 177 3.16 -7.69 9.53
C ILE A 177 3.31 -8.01 11.02
N GLY A 178 3.45 -9.29 11.35
CA GLY A 178 3.87 -9.74 12.67
C GLY A 178 5.26 -10.35 12.57
N TYR A 179 6.10 -10.15 13.58
CA TYR A 179 7.43 -10.75 13.62
C TYR A 179 7.80 -11.21 15.03
N THR A 180 8.59 -12.27 15.12
CA THR A 180 9.15 -12.80 16.37
C THR A 180 10.62 -13.17 16.13
N LEU A 181 11.49 -12.78 17.06
CA LEU A 181 12.90 -13.11 17.02
C LEU A 181 13.19 -14.23 18.04
N THR A 182 13.93 -15.23 17.59
CA THR A 182 14.34 -16.36 18.44
C THR A 182 15.85 -16.58 18.31
N PRO A 183 16.60 -16.69 19.41
CA PRO A 183 18.00 -17.05 19.34
C PRO A 183 18.17 -18.46 18.76
N VAL A 184 19.15 -18.62 17.88
CA VAL A 184 19.55 -19.89 17.26
C VAL A 184 21.08 -20.01 17.30
N GLU A 185 21.63 -21.17 16.94
CA GLU A 185 23.07 -21.42 16.93
C GLU A 185 23.77 -21.03 18.24
N ASP A 186 23.22 -21.51 19.36
CA ASP A 186 23.68 -21.20 20.72
C ASP A 186 23.72 -19.69 21.04
N GLY A 187 22.84 -18.91 20.42
CA GLY A 187 22.74 -17.46 20.62
C GLY A 187 23.66 -16.62 19.75
N ARG A 188 24.43 -17.24 18.84
CA ARG A 188 25.28 -16.53 17.87
C ARG A 188 24.50 -15.93 16.70
N ALA A 189 23.32 -16.47 16.42
CA ALA A 189 22.46 -16.03 15.35
C ALA A 189 21.01 -15.89 15.82
N THR A 190 20.20 -15.18 15.04
CA THR A 190 18.80 -14.92 15.35
C THR A 190 17.94 -15.35 14.18
N ARG A 191 16.97 -16.23 14.44
CA ARG A 191 15.89 -16.51 13.49
C ARG A 191 14.81 -15.45 13.66
N VAL A 192 14.42 -14.83 12.55
CA VAL A 192 13.28 -13.92 12.47
C VAL A 192 12.16 -14.63 11.71
N ASP A 193 11.07 -14.91 12.40
CA ASP A 193 9.85 -15.45 11.80
C ASP A 193 8.87 -14.29 11.56
N VAL A 194 8.40 -14.15 10.32
CA VAL A 194 7.57 -13.04 9.87
C VAL A 194 6.27 -13.56 9.26
N SER A 195 5.13 -13.03 9.69
CA SER A 195 3.84 -13.24 9.06
C SER A 195 3.42 -11.98 8.33
N ILE A 196 3.23 -12.08 7.02
CA ILE A 196 2.85 -10.95 6.16
C ILE A 196 1.41 -11.17 5.71
N GLY A 197 0.52 -10.28 6.14
CA GLY A 197 -0.86 -10.19 5.69
C GLY A 197 -1.11 -8.91 4.91
N TYR A 198 -1.82 -8.99 3.79
CA TYR A 198 -2.22 -7.81 3.05
C TYR A 198 -3.60 -7.95 2.38
N THR A 199 -4.16 -6.79 2.02
CA THR A 199 -5.37 -6.61 1.24
C THR A 199 -5.08 -5.54 0.19
N LEU A 200 -5.06 -5.94 -1.09
CA LEU A 200 -4.79 -5.04 -2.21
C LEU A 200 -6.07 -4.81 -3.03
N THR A 201 -6.33 -3.56 -3.37
CA THR A 201 -7.49 -3.11 -4.14
C THR A 201 -7.07 -2.22 -5.30
N GLY A 202 -7.92 -2.08 -6.31
CA GLY A 202 -7.64 -1.27 -7.52
C GLY A 202 -7.01 -2.08 -8.64
N MET A 203 -6.32 -1.40 -9.56
CA MET A 203 -5.76 -2.05 -10.76
C MET A 203 -4.71 -3.10 -10.42
N LEU A 204 -3.86 -2.82 -9.43
CA LEU A 204 -2.77 -3.72 -9.05
C LEU A 204 -3.27 -5.00 -8.34
N ALA A 205 -4.51 -5.00 -7.82
CA ALA A 205 -5.08 -6.18 -7.15
C ALA A 205 -5.20 -7.40 -8.08
N GLN A 206 -5.29 -7.18 -9.39
CA GLN A 206 -5.38 -8.26 -10.37
C GLN A 206 -4.09 -9.11 -10.43
N PHE A 207 -2.96 -8.55 -10.03
CA PHE A 207 -1.67 -9.25 -9.96
C PHE A 207 -1.48 -10.02 -8.64
N GLY A 208 -2.30 -9.78 -7.62
CA GLY A 208 -2.22 -10.48 -6.33
C GLY A 208 -2.59 -11.96 -6.41
N ARG A 209 -3.23 -12.40 -7.50
CA ARG A 209 -3.74 -13.77 -7.67
C ARG A 209 -2.72 -14.76 -8.24
N SER A 210 -1.59 -14.29 -8.77
CA SER A 210 -0.68 -15.10 -9.59
C SER A 210 0.61 -15.56 -8.89
N GLY A 211 0.67 -15.50 -7.55
CA GLY A 211 1.89 -15.84 -6.78
C GLY A 211 3.00 -14.77 -6.86
N LEU A 212 2.90 -13.83 -7.79
CA LEU A 212 3.86 -12.75 -8.02
C LEU A 212 4.16 -11.92 -6.76
N VAL A 213 3.16 -11.70 -5.90
CA VAL A 213 3.36 -10.94 -4.66
C VAL A 213 4.25 -11.69 -3.68
N GLN A 214 4.15 -13.03 -3.61
CA GLN A 214 5.02 -13.84 -2.77
C GLN A 214 6.46 -13.82 -3.30
N ASP A 215 6.65 -13.88 -4.62
CA ASP A 215 7.97 -13.76 -5.24
C ASP A 215 8.62 -12.41 -4.97
N ILE A 216 7.83 -11.32 -5.05
CA ILE A 216 8.31 -9.97 -4.71
C ILE A 216 8.69 -9.90 -3.24
N ALA A 217 7.85 -10.43 -2.35
CA ALA A 217 8.12 -10.44 -0.92
C ALA A 217 9.40 -11.22 -0.60
N GLY A 218 9.59 -12.41 -1.18
CA GLY A 218 10.82 -13.18 -1.00
C GLY A 218 12.07 -12.41 -1.46
N ARG A 219 12.00 -11.68 -2.57
CA ARG A 219 13.11 -10.85 -3.04
C ARG A 219 13.36 -9.63 -2.15
N LEU A 220 12.29 -8.99 -1.67
CA LEU A 220 12.39 -7.89 -0.70
C LEU A 220 13.06 -8.37 0.58
N VAL A 221 12.66 -9.55 1.10
CA VAL A 221 13.26 -10.15 2.29
C VAL A 221 14.74 -10.46 2.06
N SER A 222 15.11 -11.10 0.94
CA SER A 222 16.52 -11.39 0.65
C SER A 222 17.38 -10.13 0.58
N ALA A 223 16.89 -9.08 -0.07
CA ALA A 223 17.61 -7.79 -0.14
C ALA A 223 17.67 -7.11 1.24
N PHE A 224 16.59 -7.17 2.01
CA PHE A 224 16.55 -6.65 3.37
C PHE A 224 17.58 -7.32 4.27
N VAL A 225 17.68 -8.66 4.24
CA VAL A 225 18.66 -9.40 5.04
C VAL A 225 20.09 -9.01 4.66
N GLN A 226 20.40 -8.90 3.37
CA GLN A 226 21.72 -8.44 2.91
C GLN A 226 22.06 -7.05 3.43
N ASN A 227 21.11 -6.10 3.34
CA ASN A 227 21.30 -4.74 3.82
C ASN A 227 21.41 -4.68 5.36
N LEU A 228 20.64 -5.51 6.07
CA LEU A 228 20.65 -5.62 7.52
C LEU A 228 22.00 -6.14 8.03
N GLU A 229 22.48 -7.25 7.47
CA GLU A 229 23.79 -7.84 7.78
C GLU A 229 24.92 -6.85 7.50
N ALA A 230 24.85 -6.15 6.37
CA ALA A 230 25.82 -5.12 6.03
C ALA A 230 25.87 -3.99 7.08
N ARG A 231 24.72 -3.58 7.63
CA ARG A 231 24.67 -2.53 8.66
C ARG A 231 25.09 -3.03 10.04
N LEU A 232 24.66 -4.22 10.42
CA LEU A 232 25.04 -4.83 11.70
C LEU A 232 26.52 -5.22 11.74
N GLY A 233 27.10 -5.59 10.61
CA GLY A 233 28.53 -5.86 10.47
C GLY A 233 29.40 -4.60 10.44
N GLN A 234 28.81 -3.42 10.27
CA GLN A 234 29.51 -2.13 10.30
C GLN A 234 29.55 -1.54 11.71
N GLY A 235 30.32 -2.19 12.58
CA GLY A 235 30.95 -1.50 13.70
C GLY A 235 32.02 -0.51 13.18
N GLU A 236 32.20 0.61 13.88
CA GLU A 236 33.11 1.73 13.55
C GLU A 236 34.36 1.33 12.75
N GLY A 237 34.38 1.68 11.44
CA GLY A 237 35.60 1.67 10.63
C GLY A 237 35.68 0.71 9.43
N ALA A 238 34.63 -0.05 9.11
CA ALA A 238 34.63 -0.91 7.91
C ALA A 238 33.95 -0.25 6.68
N PRO A 239 34.49 -0.39 5.46
CA PRO A 239 33.93 0.24 4.26
C PRO A 239 32.53 -0.29 3.91
N ALA A 240 31.63 0.63 3.49
CA ALA A 240 30.27 0.42 2.97
C ALA A 240 30.17 -0.80 2.04
N ALA A 241 29.52 -1.88 2.51
CA ALA A 241 29.11 -2.98 1.64
C ALA A 241 27.99 -2.49 0.68
N PRO A 242 27.88 -3.05 -0.53
CA PRO A 242 26.90 -2.60 -1.52
C PRO A 242 25.47 -2.82 -1.03
N VAL A 243 24.74 -1.72 -0.80
CA VAL A 243 23.32 -1.72 -0.39
C VAL A 243 22.44 -1.90 -1.62
N VAL A 244 21.50 -2.84 -1.58
CA VAL A 244 20.50 -3.01 -2.63
C VAL A 244 19.48 -1.88 -2.52
N THR A 245 19.56 -0.90 -3.42
CA THR A 245 18.73 0.32 -3.40
C THR A 245 17.44 0.20 -4.20
N GLU A 246 17.40 -0.64 -5.24
CA GLU A 246 16.20 -0.87 -6.05
C GLU A 246 15.89 -2.35 -6.24
N LEU A 247 14.64 -2.73 -5.98
CA LEU A 247 14.15 -4.07 -6.32
C LEU A 247 13.83 -4.14 -7.82
N ASN A 248 14.83 -4.45 -8.63
CA ASN A 248 14.66 -4.76 -10.04
C ASN A 248 14.32 -6.26 -10.20
N ALA A 249 13.05 -6.62 -10.02
CA ALA A 249 12.61 -8.01 -10.17
C ALA A 249 12.72 -8.54 -11.62
N GLY A 250 13.02 -7.68 -12.60
CA GLY A 250 13.22 -8.05 -14.00
C GLY A 250 14.62 -8.58 -14.34
N SER A 251 15.70 -8.08 -13.72
CA SER A 251 17.06 -8.36 -14.19
C SER A 251 17.56 -9.77 -13.81
N LEU A 252 17.07 -10.33 -12.70
CA LEU A 252 17.42 -11.70 -12.27
C LEU A 252 16.61 -12.80 -12.98
N VAL A 253 15.38 -12.50 -13.41
CA VAL A 253 14.61 -13.44 -14.25
C VAL A 253 15.22 -13.48 -15.64
N TYR A 254 15.72 -12.34 -16.14
CA TYR A 254 16.44 -12.29 -17.40
C TYR A 254 17.75 -13.09 -17.35
N SER A 255 18.49 -13.10 -16.24
CA SER A 255 19.70 -13.92 -16.11
C SER A 255 19.41 -15.43 -16.05
N VAL A 256 18.27 -15.84 -15.47
CA VAL A 256 17.85 -17.26 -15.45
C VAL A 256 17.27 -17.70 -16.80
N ILE A 257 16.54 -16.83 -17.49
CA ILE A 257 16.02 -17.11 -18.83
C ILE A 257 17.17 -17.12 -19.85
N LEU A 258 18.11 -16.17 -19.77
CA LEU A 258 19.28 -16.14 -20.65
C LEU A 258 20.25 -17.29 -20.36
N SER A 259 20.45 -17.71 -19.11
CA SER A 259 21.30 -18.88 -18.83
C SER A 259 20.69 -20.15 -19.42
N ARG A 260 19.37 -20.32 -19.33
CA ARG A 260 18.64 -21.43 -19.97
C ARG A 260 18.66 -21.33 -21.50
N LEU A 261 18.56 -20.13 -22.08
CA LEU A 261 18.63 -19.94 -23.53
C LEU A 261 20.05 -20.20 -24.06
N LYS A 262 21.09 -19.76 -23.33
CA LYS A 262 22.50 -19.97 -23.69
C LYS A 262 22.90 -21.44 -23.57
N GLU A 263 22.36 -22.17 -22.59
CA GLU A 263 22.52 -23.63 -22.46
C GLU A 263 21.83 -24.39 -23.61
N LEU A 264 20.65 -23.93 -24.04
CA LEU A 264 19.91 -24.53 -25.15
C LEU A 264 20.60 -24.24 -26.50
N TRP A 265 21.11 -23.02 -26.69
CA TRP A 265 21.85 -22.64 -27.90
C TRP A 265 23.18 -23.40 -28.00
N ARG A 266 23.90 -23.58 -26.87
CA ARG A 266 25.14 -24.37 -26.82
C ARG A 266 24.93 -25.85 -27.18
N ARG A 267 23.74 -26.40 -26.96
CA ARG A 267 23.36 -27.78 -27.35
C ARG A 267 22.87 -27.93 -28.79
N ILE A 268 22.52 -26.82 -29.45
CA ILE A 268 22.02 -26.81 -30.83
C ILE A 268 23.14 -26.43 -31.81
N THR A 269 24.11 -25.64 -31.38
CA THR A 269 25.26 -25.22 -32.20
C THR A 269 26.56 -25.98 -31.88
N GLY A 270 26.47 -27.11 -31.16
CA GLY A 270 27.59 -27.96 -30.75
C GLY A 270 27.12 -29.33 -30.29
#